data_AF-A0A8T4N5Z8-F1
#
_entry.id   AF-A0A8T4N5Z8-F1
#
_cell.length_a   1.000
_cell.length_b   1.000
_cell.length_c   1.000
_cell.angle_alpha   90.00
_cell.angle_beta   90.00
_cell.angle_gamma   90.00
#
_symmetry.space_group_name_H-M   'P 1'
#
loop_
_entity.id
_entity.type
_entity.pdbx_description
1 polymer ?
#
loop_
_entity_poly.entity_id
_entity_poly.type
_entity_poly.pdbx_seq_one_letter_code
_entity_poly.pdbx_strand_id
1 'polypeptide(L)'
;MKFENNGNDESSSNVVPFELRHASNFSQSASLVERYFTKAGKNPFKYNMYGDLVNWVSEDVAVTDDMGKVVFTQKGVAKPDFWSTLALKVVASKYFWGDQAKNERENSIEKLISRVSRFISRQSIRQKYFNQEEADSLGDEVASICLHQLAVFNSPVWFNVGIQEYDRNAGGVSAFIWDSNLGKVVHSEKGMDRPQCSACFIQSIEDTMDSIMAVQVAEANLFKAGSGTGTNRSPIRSSKEKLTGGGRSSGPVSFMKGYDTYAGAIKSGGKTRRAAKMEILNVDHPDVIDFIESKQKEEKKAWALIEQGYSGGMNGEAYASVAFQNCNMSVRASDAFMEAVKNDGEWQTKYVKGGGVCETFKAKDILRKMAEGTHICGDPGMH
;
A
#
# COMPACT_ATOMS: atom_id res chain seq x y z
N MET A 1 -3.49 -43.16 -27.46
CA MET A 1 -4.92 -43.53 -27.57
C MET A 1 -5.73 -42.27 -27.27
N LYS A 2 -6.50 -41.79 -28.25
CA LYS A 2 -7.39 -40.63 -28.10
C LYS A 2 -8.65 -41.04 -27.34
N PHE A 3 -9.09 -40.21 -26.39
CA PHE A 3 -10.48 -40.04 -25.93
C PHE A 3 -10.54 -38.59 -25.40
N GLU A 4 -11.02 -37.63 -26.19
CA GLU A 4 -12.42 -37.17 -26.24
C GLU A 4 -12.96 -36.74 -24.87
N ASN A 5 -13.02 -35.43 -24.65
CA ASN A 5 -13.72 -34.79 -23.56
C ASN A 5 -14.84 -33.96 -24.19
N ASN A 6 -16.09 -34.45 -24.05
CA ASN A 6 -17.30 -33.75 -24.47
C ASN A 6 -17.91 -33.06 -23.24
N GLY A 7 -18.35 -31.81 -23.42
CA GLY A 7 -19.39 -31.21 -22.58
C GLY A 7 -18.99 -29.93 -21.85
N ASN A 8 -19.07 -28.82 -22.60
CA ASN A 8 -19.65 -27.52 -22.23
C ASN A 8 -19.72 -27.13 -20.75
N ASP A 9 -18.89 -26.14 -20.39
CA ASP A 9 -19.30 -25.09 -19.45
C ASP A 9 -18.96 -23.75 -20.08
N GLU A 10 -19.93 -23.20 -20.83
CA GLU A 10 -19.92 -21.83 -21.32
C GLU A 10 -20.18 -20.89 -20.13
N SER A 11 -19.12 -20.51 -19.43
CA SER A 11 -19.06 -19.19 -18.79
C SER A 11 -17.95 -18.39 -19.46
N SER A 12 -18.25 -17.95 -20.68
CA SER A 12 -17.47 -16.92 -21.35
C SER A 12 -17.41 -15.71 -20.42
N SER A 13 -16.23 -15.50 -19.84
CA SER A 13 -15.88 -14.22 -19.23
C SER A 13 -16.00 -13.17 -20.34
N ASN A 14 -17.12 -12.45 -20.36
CA ASN A 14 -17.25 -11.21 -21.12
C ASN A 14 -16.34 -10.16 -20.50
N VAL A 15 -15.02 -10.34 -20.67
CA VAL A 15 -14.06 -9.26 -20.58
C VAL A 15 -14.29 -8.45 -21.84
N VAL A 16 -15.16 -7.45 -21.73
CA VAL A 16 -15.28 -6.42 -22.76
C VAL A 16 -13.86 -5.85 -22.94
N PRO A 17 -13.26 -5.94 -24.13
CA PRO A 17 -11.96 -5.32 -24.37
C PRO A 17 -12.12 -3.83 -24.03
N PHE A 18 -11.28 -3.33 -23.12
CA PHE A 18 -11.17 -1.89 -22.93
C PHE A 18 -10.50 -1.33 -24.19
N GLU A 19 -11.30 -1.05 -25.21
CA GLU A 19 -10.87 -0.23 -26.33
C GLU A 19 -10.58 1.16 -25.76
N LEU A 20 -9.29 1.49 -25.62
CA LEU A 20 -8.85 2.87 -25.61
C LEU A 20 -9.46 3.50 -26.87
N ARG A 21 -10.47 4.37 -26.68
CA ARG A 21 -11.01 5.19 -27.77
C ARG A 21 -9.81 5.91 -28.39
N HIS A 22 -9.38 5.44 -29.56
CA HIS A 22 -8.33 6.10 -30.30
C HIS A 22 -8.88 7.48 -30.68
N ALA A 23 -8.13 8.53 -30.33
CA ALA A 23 -8.50 9.92 -30.51
C ALA A 23 -8.46 10.35 -31.99
N SER A 24 -9.10 9.60 -32.89
CA SER A 24 -9.13 9.92 -34.32
C SER A 24 -10.47 10.49 -34.80
N ASN A 25 -11.51 10.56 -33.96
CA ASN A 25 -12.84 11.06 -34.35
C ASN A 25 -13.48 12.02 -33.32
N PHE A 26 -12.73 12.97 -32.74
CA PHE A 26 -13.33 14.11 -32.05
C PHE A 26 -13.55 15.26 -33.04
N SER A 27 -14.73 15.32 -33.66
CA SER A 27 -15.19 16.51 -34.35
C SER A 27 -15.48 17.61 -33.32
N GLN A 28 -14.81 18.77 -33.42
CA GLN A 28 -15.17 20.06 -32.81
C GLN A 28 -16.04 20.00 -31.53
N SER A 29 -15.63 19.21 -30.54
CA SER A 29 -16.29 19.12 -29.24
C SER A 29 -15.59 20.07 -28.27
N ALA A 30 -16.34 20.65 -27.34
CA ALA A 30 -15.79 21.47 -26.25
C ALA A 30 -14.56 20.79 -25.61
N SER A 31 -13.58 21.60 -25.20
CA SER A 31 -12.40 21.15 -24.44
C SER A 31 -12.82 20.15 -23.37
N LEU A 32 -12.15 18.99 -23.32
CA LEU A 32 -12.46 17.97 -22.32
C LEU A 32 -12.03 18.39 -20.91
N VAL A 33 -11.24 19.45 -20.80
CA VAL A 33 -10.77 20.04 -19.54
C VAL A 33 -11.29 21.46 -19.43
N GLU A 34 -12.24 21.67 -18.53
CA GLU A 34 -12.73 22.99 -18.13
C GLU A 34 -11.97 23.48 -16.89
N ARG A 35 -11.71 24.79 -16.82
CA ARG A 35 -11.03 25.42 -15.68
C ARG A 35 -12.05 25.85 -14.63
N TYR A 36 -11.95 25.30 -13.43
CA TYR A 36 -12.84 25.60 -12.29
C TYR A 36 -12.10 26.35 -11.19
N PHE A 37 -10.88 25.92 -10.88
CA PHE A 37 -10.07 26.46 -9.77
C PHE A 37 -8.93 27.37 -10.26
N THR A 38 -8.82 27.58 -11.57
CA THR A 38 -7.80 28.41 -12.21
C THR A 38 -8.39 29.32 -13.28
N LYS A 39 -7.58 30.28 -13.75
CA LYS A 39 -7.93 31.18 -14.85
C LYS A 39 -6.84 31.09 -15.92
N ALA A 40 -7.22 31.09 -17.19
CA ALA A 40 -6.28 31.02 -18.30
C ALA A 40 -5.19 32.11 -18.19
N GLY A 41 -3.93 31.73 -18.39
CA GLY A 41 -2.77 32.62 -18.29
C GLY A 41 -2.38 33.04 -16.86
N LYS A 42 -3.08 32.57 -15.82
CA LYS A 42 -2.71 32.82 -14.41
C LYS A 42 -2.01 31.61 -13.82
N ASN A 43 -0.77 31.81 -13.34
CA ASN A 43 -0.02 30.77 -12.63
C ASN A 43 -0.74 30.42 -11.29
N PRO A 44 -1.02 29.12 -11.02
CA PRO A 44 -1.79 28.67 -9.86
C PRO A 44 -1.06 28.80 -8.51
N PHE A 45 0.26 29.05 -8.52
CA PHE A 45 1.05 29.36 -7.32
C PHE A 45 1.15 30.87 -7.05
N LYS A 46 0.86 31.70 -8.06
CA LYS A 46 0.81 33.16 -7.91
C LYS A 46 -0.60 33.65 -7.55
N TYR A 47 -1.63 33.03 -8.09
CA TYR A 47 -3.02 33.40 -7.85
C TYR A 47 -3.80 32.24 -7.23
N ASN A 48 -4.56 32.52 -6.17
CA ASN A 48 -5.43 31.55 -5.52
C ASN A 48 -6.65 31.22 -6.40
N MET A 49 -7.48 30.25 -5.95
CA MET A 49 -8.66 29.83 -6.71
C MET A 49 -9.75 30.91 -6.88
N TYR A 50 -9.68 32.01 -6.13
CA TYR A 50 -10.57 33.18 -6.27
C TYR A 50 -9.99 34.23 -7.24
N GLY A 51 -8.68 34.16 -7.51
CA GLY A 51 -7.95 35.03 -8.43
C GLY A 51 -7.12 36.13 -7.75
N ASP A 52 -6.99 36.09 -6.42
CA ASP A 52 -6.15 37.00 -5.62
C ASP A 52 -4.72 36.48 -5.52
N LEU A 53 -3.77 37.33 -5.14
CA LEU A 53 -2.37 36.91 -4.96
C LEU A 53 -2.21 35.95 -3.77
N VAL A 54 -1.48 34.86 -3.98
CA VAL A 54 -1.07 33.96 -2.90
C VAL A 54 0.09 34.61 -2.14
N ASN A 55 -0.08 34.76 -0.82
CA ASN A 55 0.99 35.22 0.05
C ASN A 55 1.86 34.04 0.49
N TRP A 56 3.17 34.15 0.23
CA TRP A 56 4.15 33.10 0.53
C TRP A 56 5.03 33.53 1.71
N VAL A 57 5.22 32.61 2.65
CA VAL A 57 6.08 32.78 3.83
C VAL A 57 7.13 31.68 3.86
N SER A 58 8.29 31.98 4.46
CA SER A 58 9.38 31.02 4.65
C SER A 58 9.60 30.77 6.14
N GLU A 59 9.68 29.49 6.52
CA GLU A 59 9.89 29.05 7.90
C GLU A 59 11.02 28.02 7.99
N ASP A 60 11.75 28.02 9.10
CA ASP A 60 12.68 26.95 9.43
C ASP A 60 11.91 25.76 10.04
N VAL A 61 12.05 24.59 9.43
CA VAL A 61 11.42 23.35 9.86
C VAL A 61 12.34 22.60 10.81
N ALA A 62 11.81 22.17 11.96
CA ALA A 62 12.44 21.20 12.85
C ALA A 62 11.41 20.14 13.29
N VAL A 63 11.82 18.88 13.29
CA VAL A 63 11.02 17.72 13.77
C VAL A 63 11.81 17.02 14.87
N THR A 64 11.12 16.70 15.96
CA THR A 64 11.66 15.99 17.12
C THR A 64 11.10 14.57 17.20
N ASP A 65 11.82 13.66 17.86
CA ASP A 65 11.29 12.37 18.30
C ASP A 65 10.51 12.49 19.61
N ASP A 66 10.02 11.36 20.12
CA ASP A 66 9.23 11.26 21.35
C ASP A 66 10.03 11.64 22.61
N MET A 67 11.36 11.69 22.51
CA MET A 67 12.27 12.13 23.59
C MET A 67 12.65 13.62 23.45
N GLY A 68 12.05 14.33 22.50
CA GLY A 68 12.32 15.75 22.24
C GLY A 68 13.62 16.02 21.49
N LYS A 69 14.33 14.99 21.04
CA LYS A 69 15.57 15.13 20.26
C LYS A 69 15.22 15.52 18.84
N VAL A 70 15.87 16.55 18.31
CA VAL A 70 15.71 16.97 16.91
C VAL A 70 16.25 15.89 15.98
N VAL A 71 15.39 15.34 15.12
CA VAL A 71 15.72 14.27 14.16
C VAL A 71 15.78 14.76 12.72
N PHE A 72 15.24 15.96 12.43
CA PHE A 72 15.28 16.56 11.11
C PHE A 72 15.19 18.08 11.22
N THR A 73 15.97 18.79 10.40
CA THR A 73 15.83 20.24 10.22
C THR A 73 15.93 20.61 8.74
N GLN A 74 15.26 21.68 8.34
CA GLN A 74 15.43 22.28 7.01
C GLN A 74 15.13 23.77 7.09
N LYS A 75 16.06 24.61 6.63
CA LYS A 75 15.92 26.06 6.70
C LYS A 75 15.18 26.63 5.49
N GLY A 76 14.52 27.77 5.69
CA GLY A 76 13.94 28.59 4.63
C GLY A 76 12.95 27.85 3.74
N VAL A 77 12.07 27.05 4.34
CA VAL A 77 11.06 26.29 3.59
C VAL A 77 9.86 27.18 3.30
N ALA A 78 9.54 27.37 2.01
CA ALA A 78 8.46 28.25 1.60
C ALA A 78 7.09 27.54 1.50
N LYS A 79 6.05 28.19 2.02
CA LYS A 79 4.65 27.76 1.93
C LYS A 79 3.70 28.95 1.77
N PRO A 80 2.48 28.73 1.27
CA PRO A 80 1.42 29.71 1.43
C PRO A 80 1.14 29.99 2.92
N ASP A 81 0.76 31.21 3.26
CA ASP A 81 0.47 31.58 4.66
C ASP A 81 -0.72 30.80 5.26
N PHE A 82 -1.65 30.36 4.44
CA PHE A 82 -2.77 29.49 4.85
C PHE A 82 -2.39 28.02 5.10
N TRP A 83 -1.16 27.59 4.77
CA TRP A 83 -0.66 26.28 5.17
C TRP A 83 -0.18 26.29 6.63
N SER A 84 -0.61 25.30 7.41
CA SER A 84 -0.17 25.18 8.80
C SER A 84 1.31 24.79 8.91
N THR A 85 1.97 25.23 9.99
CA THR A 85 3.35 24.82 10.30
C THR A 85 3.46 23.30 10.49
N LEU A 86 2.41 22.64 10.99
CA LEU A 86 2.39 21.17 11.09
C LEU A 86 2.41 20.50 9.71
N ALA A 87 1.60 20.97 8.77
CA ALA A 87 1.60 20.46 7.39
C ALA A 87 2.98 20.64 6.74
N LEU A 88 3.62 21.81 6.95
CA LEU A 88 4.97 22.07 6.46
C LEU A 88 6.00 21.10 7.05
N LYS A 89 5.96 20.85 8.35
CA LYS A 89 6.85 19.89 9.03
C LYS A 89 6.72 18.49 8.44
N VAL A 90 5.49 18.02 8.22
CA VAL A 90 5.22 16.70 7.63
C VAL A 90 5.72 16.64 6.18
N VAL A 91 5.38 17.63 5.36
CA VAL A 91 5.81 17.71 3.96
C VAL A 91 7.32 17.76 3.83
N ALA A 92 7.98 18.65 4.56
CA ALA A 92 9.42 18.81 4.45
C ALA A 92 10.21 17.57 4.90
N SER A 93 9.76 16.93 6.00
CA SER A 93 10.46 15.75 6.53
C SER A 93 10.21 14.48 5.71
N LYS A 94 9.01 14.30 5.14
CA LYS A 94 8.62 13.03 4.50
C LYS A 94 8.54 13.08 2.98
N TYR A 95 8.04 14.17 2.41
CA TYR A 95 7.58 14.22 1.02
C TYR A 95 8.52 14.97 0.07
N PHE A 96 9.29 15.94 0.58
CA PHE A 96 10.32 16.56 -0.23
C PHE A 96 11.35 15.54 -0.71
N TRP A 97 11.61 15.61 -2.01
CA TRP A 97 12.62 14.83 -2.69
C TRP A 97 13.99 15.51 -2.60
N GLY A 98 15.06 14.72 -2.66
CA GLY A 98 16.45 15.20 -2.70
C GLY A 98 17.21 14.99 -1.38
N ASP A 99 18.53 14.96 -1.50
CA ASP A 99 19.46 14.89 -0.37
C ASP A 99 19.85 16.30 0.08
N GLN A 100 19.73 16.57 1.39
CA GLN A 100 20.11 17.85 1.97
C GLN A 100 21.62 18.07 1.89
N ALA A 101 22.43 17.01 2.04
CA ALA A 101 23.89 17.10 1.98
C ALA A 101 24.39 17.48 0.57
N LYS A 102 23.60 17.16 -0.46
CA LYS A 102 23.88 17.50 -1.85
C LYS A 102 23.23 18.79 -2.33
N ASN A 103 22.49 19.49 -1.45
CA ASN A 103 21.71 20.68 -1.80
C ASN A 103 20.67 20.45 -2.92
N GLU A 104 20.15 19.22 -3.02
CA GLU A 104 19.16 18.81 -4.02
C GLU A 104 17.72 18.84 -3.48
N ARG A 105 17.57 19.10 -2.17
CA ARG A 105 16.29 18.97 -1.47
C ARG A 105 15.27 20.00 -1.94
N GLU A 106 14.06 19.55 -2.28
CA GLU A 106 12.90 20.43 -2.47
C GLU A 106 12.71 21.30 -1.22
N ASN A 107 12.38 22.57 -1.40
CA ASN A 107 12.32 23.56 -0.32
C ASN A 107 11.07 24.45 -0.36
N SER A 108 10.07 24.09 -1.15
CA SER A 108 8.79 24.80 -1.15
C SER A 108 7.63 23.87 -1.50
N ILE A 109 6.44 24.22 -1.01
CA ILE A 109 5.18 23.56 -1.39
C ILE A 109 4.96 23.66 -2.91
N GLU A 110 5.31 24.78 -3.52
CA GLU A 110 5.26 24.97 -4.98
C GLU A 110 6.09 23.91 -5.72
N LYS A 111 7.35 23.68 -5.34
CA LYS A 111 8.21 22.70 -6.02
C LYS A 111 7.62 21.29 -5.97
N LEU A 112 7.14 20.87 -4.80
CA LEU A 112 6.50 19.56 -4.61
C LEU A 112 5.27 19.38 -5.50
N ILE A 113 4.34 20.35 -5.46
CA ILE A 113 3.09 20.28 -6.21
C ILE A 113 3.36 20.40 -7.71
N SER A 114 4.22 21.34 -8.11
CA SER A 114 4.61 21.55 -9.51
C SER A 114 5.24 20.31 -10.13
N ARG A 115 6.09 19.58 -9.40
CA ARG A 115 6.64 18.30 -9.89
C ARG A 115 5.53 17.32 -10.26
N VAL A 116 4.53 17.14 -9.40
CA VAL A 116 3.44 16.19 -9.64
C VAL A 116 2.51 16.67 -10.75
N SER A 117 2.09 17.94 -10.72
CA SER A 117 1.16 18.47 -11.72
C SER A 117 1.76 18.55 -13.12
N ARG A 118 3.03 18.98 -13.25
CA ARG A 118 3.74 19.00 -14.54
C ARG A 118 3.93 17.59 -15.09
N PHE A 119 4.22 16.61 -14.24
CA PHE A 119 4.32 15.23 -14.68
C PHE A 119 2.99 14.72 -15.24
N ILE A 120 1.88 14.95 -14.53
CA ILE A 120 0.54 14.52 -14.96
C ILE A 120 0.17 15.15 -16.30
N SER A 121 0.37 16.47 -16.44
CA SER A 121 0.17 17.21 -17.69
C SER A 121 1.02 16.64 -18.84
N ARG A 122 2.31 16.39 -18.60
CA ARG A 122 3.18 15.75 -19.61
C ARG A 122 2.66 14.36 -20.02
N GLN A 123 2.24 13.55 -19.05
CA GLN A 123 1.75 12.20 -19.33
C GLN A 123 0.43 12.20 -20.11
N SER A 124 -0.44 13.20 -19.93
CA SER A 124 -1.70 13.26 -20.68
C SER A 124 -1.47 13.53 -22.17
N ILE A 125 -0.49 14.36 -22.51
CA ILE A 125 -0.05 14.57 -23.90
C ILE A 125 0.59 13.29 -24.45
N ARG A 126 1.54 12.71 -23.70
CA ARG A 126 2.30 11.53 -24.14
C ARG A 126 1.40 10.32 -24.40
N GLN A 127 0.35 10.16 -23.59
CA GLN A 127 -0.64 9.11 -23.76
C GLN A 127 -1.77 9.48 -24.74
N LYS A 128 -1.68 10.65 -25.38
CA LYS A 128 -2.62 11.15 -26.39
C LYS A 128 -4.05 11.33 -25.87
N TYR A 129 -4.20 11.62 -24.57
CA TYR A 129 -5.49 11.98 -24.00
C TYR A 129 -5.87 13.42 -24.34
N PHE A 130 -4.90 14.33 -24.32
CA PHE A 130 -5.13 15.77 -24.41
C PHE A 130 -4.14 16.45 -25.35
N ASN A 131 -4.57 17.55 -25.97
CA ASN A 131 -3.68 18.49 -26.64
C ASN A 131 -2.91 19.36 -25.61
N GLN A 132 -2.03 20.24 -26.08
CA GLN A 132 -1.19 21.07 -25.20
C GLN A 132 -2.03 22.00 -24.29
N GLU A 133 -3.05 22.66 -24.82
CA GLU A 133 -3.89 23.61 -24.07
C GLU A 133 -4.72 22.90 -22.99
N GLU A 134 -5.26 21.74 -23.31
CA GLU A 134 -5.99 20.88 -22.37
C GLU A 134 -5.07 20.33 -21.28
N ALA A 135 -3.85 19.92 -21.64
CA ALA A 135 -2.86 19.42 -20.69
C ALA A 135 -2.32 20.51 -19.75
N ASP A 136 -2.12 21.73 -20.25
CA ASP A 136 -1.74 22.88 -19.43
C ASP A 136 -2.87 23.22 -18.45
N SER A 137 -4.12 23.18 -18.92
CA SER A 137 -5.30 23.37 -18.07
C SER A 137 -5.41 22.29 -16.99
N LEU A 138 -5.17 21.02 -17.32
CA LEU A 138 -5.12 19.92 -16.35
C LEU A 138 -4.03 20.15 -15.29
N GLY A 139 -2.82 20.52 -15.72
CA GLY A 139 -1.70 20.78 -14.81
C GLY A 139 -1.99 21.91 -13.84
N ASP A 140 -2.58 23.00 -14.33
CA ASP A 140 -2.98 24.15 -13.52
C ASP A 140 -4.08 23.79 -12.51
N GLU A 141 -5.13 23.07 -12.93
CA GLU A 141 -6.22 22.64 -12.06
C GLU A 141 -5.71 21.70 -10.97
N VAL A 142 -4.90 20.70 -11.31
CA VAL A 142 -4.29 19.79 -10.33
C VAL A 142 -3.43 20.56 -9.33
N ALA A 143 -2.64 21.52 -9.79
CA ALA A 143 -1.81 22.35 -8.92
C ALA A 143 -2.67 23.17 -7.94
N SER A 144 -3.74 23.83 -8.44
CA SER A 144 -4.65 24.61 -7.61
C SER A 144 -5.39 23.75 -6.58
N ILE A 145 -5.93 22.60 -7.00
CA ILE A 145 -6.62 21.64 -6.12
C ILE A 145 -5.71 21.20 -4.97
N CYS A 146 -4.46 20.83 -5.27
CA CYS A 146 -3.50 20.40 -4.26
C CYS A 146 -3.01 21.56 -3.38
N LEU A 147 -2.79 22.76 -3.94
CA LEU A 147 -2.32 23.92 -3.20
C LEU A 147 -3.33 24.35 -2.14
N HIS A 148 -4.62 24.33 -2.48
CA HIS A 148 -5.73 24.68 -1.59
C HIS A 148 -6.27 23.49 -0.79
N GLN A 149 -5.62 22.33 -0.87
CA GLN A 149 -5.96 21.10 -0.14
C GLN A 149 -7.41 20.62 -0.35
N LEU A 150 -8.00 20.90 -1.52
CA LEU A 150 -9.34 20.42 -1.90
C LEU A 150 -9.35 18.91 -2.17
N ALA A 151 -8.23 18.39 -2.68
CA ALA A 151 -7.94 16.97 -2.78
C ALA A 151 -6.43 16.74 -2.72
N VAL A 152 -6.03 15.52 -2.39
CA VAL A 152 -4.62 15.13 -2.28
C VAL A 152 -4.43 13.71 -2.79
N PHE A 153 -3.30 13.46 -3.45
CA PHE A 153 -2.93 12.11 -3.87
C PHE A 153 -2.45 11.27 -2.68
N ASN A 154 -2.51 9.95 -2.82
CA ASN A 154 -1.86 9.02 -1.91
C ASN A 154 -0.34 9.26 -1.84
N SER A 155 0.33 8.73 -0.80
CA SER A 155 1.76 9.03 -0.57
C SER A 155 2.70 8.60 -1.71
N PRO A 156 2.58 7.40 -2.32
CA PRO A 156 3.46 7.00 -3.43
C PRO A 156 3.54 8.00 -4.59
N VAL A 157 2.43 8.68 -4.92
CA VAL A 157 2.45 9.74 -5.94
C VAL A 157 3.49 10.81 -5.59
N TRP A 158 3.42 11.34 -4.36
CA TRP A 158 4.34 12.39 -3.91
C TRP A 158 5.79 11.94 -3.83
N PHE A 159 6.04 10.67 -3.52
CA PHE A 159 7.40 10.11 -3.43
C PHE A 159 8.04 9.87 -4.80
N ASN A 160 7.25 9.44 -5.78
CA ASN A 160 7.79 8.79 -6.98
C ASN A 160 7.53 9.57 -8.27
N VAL A 161 6.50 10.42 -8.32
CA VAL A 161 6.09 11.10 -9.55
C VAL A 161 7.05 12.24 -9.88
N GLY A 162 7.56 12.28 -11.12
CA GLY A 162 8.37 13.39 -11.64
C GLY A 162 9.78 13.52 -11.08
N ILE A 163 10.23 12.60 -10.22
CA ILE A 163 11.59 12.66 -9.64
C ILE A 163 12.69 12.42 -10.69
N GLN A 164 12.34 11.76 -11.80
CA GLN A 164 13.24 11.54 -12.94
C GLN A 164 13.68 12.85 -13.60
N GLU A 165 12.94 13.95 -13.38
CA GLU A 165 13.30 15.29 -13.87
C GLU A 165 14.47 15.89 -13.10
N TYR A 166 14.63 15.50 -11.82
CA TYR A 166 15.75 15.95 -10.99
C TYR A 166 16.97 15.08 -11.19
N ASP A 167 16.77 13.76 -11.27
CA ASP A 167 17.82 12.81 -11.59
C ASP A 167 17.23 11.66 -12.41
N ARG A 168 17.74 11.43 -13.62
CA ARG A 168 17.26 10.33 -14.49
C ARG A 168 17.46 8.95 -13.86
N ASN A 169 18.39 8.83 -12.92
CA ASN A 169 18.62 7.63 -12.12
C ASN A 169 17.75 7.57 -10.86
N ALA A 170 17.14 8.69 -10.46
CA ALA A 170 16.12 8.74 -9.44
C ALA A 170 14.81 8.21 -10.03
N GLY A 171 14.49 6.98 -9.68
CA GLY A 171 13.45 6.23 -10.36
C GLY A 171 13.87 4.78 -10.51
N GLY A 172 13.63 4.02 -9.46
CA GLY A 172 13.80 2.56 -9.41
C GLY A 172 12.76 1.93 -8.50
N VAL A 173 11.60 2.59 -8.38
CA VAL A 173 10.51 2.25 -7.46
C VAL A 173 9.24 1.86 -8.19
N SER A 174 9.23 1.90 -9.53
CA SER A 174 8.24 1.17 -10.30
C SER A 174 8.50 -0.31 -10.12
N ALA A 175 7.87 -0.93 -9.13
CA ALA A 175 8.05 -2.35 -8.88
C ALA A 175 7.52 -3.17 -10.07
N PHE A 176 6.37 -2.73 -10.61
CA PHE A 176 5.62 -3.44 -11.61
C PHE A 176 4.83 -2.47 -12.52
N ILE A 177 4.66 -2.84 -13.79
CA ILE A 177 3.80 -2.15 -14.76
C ILE A 177 2.89 -3.15 -15.46
N TRP A 178 1.73 -2.69 -15.92
CA TRP A 178 0.91 -3.45 -16.85
C TRP A 178 1.46 -3.29 -18.27
N ASP A 179 1.84 -4.41 -18.90
CA ASP A 179 2.18 -4.45 -20.32
C ASP A 179 0.94 -4.85 -21.11
N SER A 180 0.39 -3.90 -21.87
CA SER A 180 -0.82 -4.10 -22.68
C SER A 180 -0.61 -5.06 -23.85
N ASN A 181 0.60 -5.18 -24.37
CA ASN A 181 0.91 -6.07 -25.48
C ASN A 181 1.01 -7.52 -25.00
N LEU A 182 1.58 -7.72 -23.80
CA LEU A 182 1.71 -9.04 -23.19
C LEU A 182 0.48 -9.45 -22.37
N GLY A 183 -0.42 -8.52 -22.07
CA GLY A 183 -1.60 -8.76 -21.23
C GLY A 183 -1.26 -9.20 -19.81
N LYS A 184 -0.12 -8.74 -19.26
CA LYS A 184 0.35 -9.17 -17.94
C LYS A 184 1.14 -8.09 -17.22
N VAL A 185 1.29 -8.28 -15.92
CA VAL A 185 2.16 -7.48 -15.07
C VAL A 185 3.62 -7.91 -15.29
N VAL A 186 4.51 -6.94 -15.50
CA VAL A 186 5.95 -7.14 -15.65
C VAL A 186 6.73 -6.21 -14.74
N HIS A 187 7.98 -6.52 -14.46
CA HIS A 187 8.86 -5.60 -13.74
C HIS A 187 9.11 -4.34 -14.57
N SER A 188 9.13 -3.18 -13.90
CA SER A 188 9.58 -1.95 -14.56
C SER A 188 11.10 -1.91 -14.63
N GLU A 189 11.60 -1.34 -15.71
CA GLU A 189 13.02 -1.01 -15.84
C GLU A 189 13.32 0.35 -15.20
N LYS A 190 14.57 0.53 -14.75
CA LYS A 190 15.04 1.78 -14.17
C LYS A 190 15.02 2.89 -15.23
N GLY A 191 14.62 4.10 -14.85
CA GLY A 191 14.55 5.24 -15.78
C GLY A 191 13.31 5.25 -16.68
N MET A 192 12.43 4.24 -16.58
CA MET A 192 11.11 4.33 -17.19
C MET A 192 10.30 5.45 -16.56
N ASP A 193 9.64 6.23 -17.41
CA ASP A 193 8.75 7.33 -17.04
C ASP A 193 7.35 6.80 -16.63
N ARG A 194 7.33 5.74 -15.80
CA ARG A 194 6.13 5.06 -15.30
C ARG A 194 6.25 4.77 -13.80
N PRO A 195 6.25 5.79 -12.92
CA PRO A 195 6.48 5.65 -11.48
C PRO A 195 5.42 4.76 -10.79
N GLN A 196 5.77 4.13 -9.67
CA GLN A 196 4.79 3.48 -8.79
C GLN A 196 3.96 4.53 -8.06
N CYS A 197 2.65 4.56 -8.32
CA CYS A 197 1.72 5.55 -7.77
C CYS A 197 0.63 4.92 -6.89
N SER A 198 0.57 3.60 -6.78
CA SER A 198 -0.48 2.89 -6.05
C SER A 198 -0.03 2.60 -4.63
N ALA A 199 -0.88 2.92 -3.66
CA ALA A 199 -0.60 2.63 -2.25
C ALA A 199 -0.98 1.21 -1.83
N CYS A 200 -1.90 0.55 -2.54
CA CYS A 200 -2.51 -0.70 -2.10
C CYS A 200 -2.36 -1.77 -3.19
N PHE A 201 -1.91 -2.95 -2.79
CA PHE A 201 -1.82 -4.15 -3.63
C PHE A 201 -2.42 -5.35 -2.92
N ILE A 202 -3.13 -6.19 -3.67
CA ILE A 202 -3.57 -7.51 -3.22
C ILE A 202 -2.75 -8.53 -4.00
N GLN A 203 -2.18 -9.51 -3.30
CA GLN A 203 -1.39 -10.58 -3.92
C GLN A 203 -2.15 -11.90 -3.83
N SER A 204 -2.10 -12.67 -4.91
CA SER A 204 -2.51 -14.07 -4.91
C SER A 204 -1.34 -14.95 -4.49
N ILE A 205 -1.66 -16.08 -3.87
CA ILE A 205 -0.68 -17.07 -3.45
C ILE A 205 -1.21 -18.47 -3.74
N GLU A 206 -0.31 -19.35 -4.14
CA GLU A 206 -0.55 -20.77 -4.34
C GLU A 206 0.24 -21.58 -3.32
N ASP A 207 -0.21 -22.82 -3.09
CA ASP A 207 0.42 -23.77 -2.16
C ASP A 207 1.65 -24.45 -2.78
N THR A 208 2.61 -23.65 -3.21
CA THR A 208 3.91 -24.07 -3.75
C THR A 208 5.01 -23.17 -3.19
N MET A 209 6.20 -23.71 -2.96
CA MET A 209 7.31 -22.90 -2.44
C MET A 209 7.67 -21.73 -3.38
N ASP A 210 7.61 -21.95 -4.69
CA ASP A 210 7.88 -20.91 -5.68
C ASP A 210 6.88 -19.75 -5.57
N SER A 211 5.58 -20.03 -5.43
CA SER A 211 4.57 -18.98 -5.25
C SER A 211 4.71 -18.27 -3.90
N ILE A 212 4.94 -19.03 -2.82
CA ILE A 212 5.16 -18.51 -1.47
C ILE A 212 6.37 -17.56 -1.44
N MET A 213 7.47 -17.90 -2.12
CA MET A 213 8.66 -17.03 -2.19
C MET A 213 8.47 -15.87 -3.19
N ALA A 214 7.78 -16.08 -4.31
CA ALA A 214 7.50 -15.03 -5.29
C ALA A 214 6.69 -13.87 -4.66
N VAL A 215 5.72 -14.19 -3.79
CA VAL A 215 4.98 -13.16 -3.04
C VAL A 215 5.93 -12.33 -2.17
N GLN A 216 6.87 -12.95 -1.44
CA GLN A 216 7.84 -12.19 -0.64
C GLN A 216 8.70 -11.24 -1.49
N VAL A 217 9.14 -11.70 -2.67
CA VAL A 217 9.91 -10.85 -3.60
C VAL A 217 9.06 -9.67 -4.08
N ALA A 218 7.79 -9.91 -4.42
CA ALA A 218 6.89 -8.86 -4.84
C ALA A 218 6.63 -7.84 -3.71
N GLU A 219 6.33 -8.30 -2.50
CA GLU A 219 6.11 -7.47 -1.32
C GLU A 219 7.33 -6.60 -1.02
N ALA A 220 8.53 -7.16 -1.04
CA ALA A 220 9.77 -6.42 -0.80
C ALA A 220 9.95 -5.25 -1.78
N ASN A 221 9.70 -5.49 -3.07
CA ASN A 221 9.78 -4.46 -4.10
C ASN A 221 8.69 -3.39 -3.96
N LEU A 222 7.47 -3.80 -3.60
CA LEU A 222 6.35 -2.88 -3.34
C LEU A 222 6.59 -2.01 -2.09
N PHE A 223 7.11 -2.59 -1.01
CA PHE A 223 7.47 -1.85 0.19
C PHE A 223 8.55 -0.82 -0.12
N LYS A 224 9.63 -1.24 -0.79
CA LYS A 224 10.69 -0.33 -1.26
C LYS A 224 10.11 0.84 -2.07
N ALA A 225 9.03 0.61 -2.82
CA ALA A 225 8.34 1.61 -3.63
C ALA A 225 7.38 2.54 -2.88
N GLY A 226 7.10 2.30 -1.59
CA GLY A 226 6.16 3.11 -0.81
C GLY A 226 4.75 2.52 -0.72
N SER A 227 4.52 1.33 -1.27
CA SER A 227 3.22 0.67 -1.34
C SER A 227 3.04 -0.34 -0.20
N GLY A 228 1.80 -0.59 0.20
CA GLY A 228 1.40 -1.68 1.09
C GLY A 228 0.81 -2.87 0.33
N THR A 229 0.78 -4.02 0.98
CA THR A 229 0.35 -5.30 0.41
C THR A 229 -0.62 -6.05 1.32
N GLY A 230 -1.56 -6.79 0.75
CA GLY A 230 -2.44 -7.70 1.46
C GLY A 230 -2.50 -9.06 0.77
N THR A 231 -2.44 -10.14 1.55
CA THR A 231 -2.53 -11.52 1.02
C THR A 231 -3.46 -12.36 1.88
N ASN A 232 -4.37 -13.10 1.25
CA ASN A 232 -5.09 -14.18 1.92
C ASN A 232 -4.28 -15.48 1.84
N ARG A 233 -3.89 -16.01 3.00
CA ARG A 233 -3.00 -17.18 3.15
C ARG A 233 -3.73 -18.52 3.18
N SER A 234 -5.06 -18.50 3.14
CA SER A 234 -5.89 -19.71 3.17
C SER A 234 -5.64 -20.72 2.04
N PRO A 235 -5.09 -20.33 0.87
CA PRO A 235 -4.67 -21.31 -0.13
C PRO A 235 -3.50 -22.21 0.32
N ILE A 236 -2.66 -21.76 1.25
CA ILE A 236 -1.51 -22.54 1.75
C ILE A 236 -2.04 -23.65 2.64
N ARG A 237 -1.56 -24.89 2.45
CA ARG A 237 -1.98 -26.02 3.29
C ARG A 237 -1.62 -25.79 4.76
N SER A 238 -2.51 -26.22 5.64
CA SER A 238 -2.35 -26.07 7.09
C SER A 238 -1.18 -26.87 7.65
N SER A 239 -0.70 -26.46 8.82
CA SER A 239 0.29 -27.19 9.62
C SER A 239 -0.15 -28.62 9.97
N LYS A 240 -1.46 -28.87 9.86
CA LYS A 240 -2.07 -30.15 10.15
C LYS A 240 -2.04 -31.12 8.96
N GLU A 241 -1.61 -30.70 7.78
CA GLU A 241 -1.56 -31.55 6.58
C GLU A 241 -0.20 -32.24 6.39
N LYS A 242 -0.25 -33.48 5.86
CA LYS A 242 0.96 -34.27 5.58
C LYS A 242 1.64 -33.82 4.29
N LEU A 243 2.96 -33.98 4.24
CA LEU A 243 3.76 -33.78 3.03
C LEU A 243 4.07 -35.11 2.34
N THR A 244 4.27 -35.08 1.02
CA THR A 244 4.59 -36.27 0.21
C THR A 244 5.91 -36.92 0.62
N GLY A 245 6.91 -36.12 1.02
CA GLY A 245 8.21 -36.58 1.50
C GLY A 245 8.25 -37.02 2.97
N GLY A 246 7.09 -37.10 3.65
CA GLY A 246 6.99 -37.34 5.09
C GLY A 246 6.95 -36.05 5.92
N GLY A 247 6.54 -36.18 7.19
CA GLY A 247 6.32 -35.03 8.07
C GLY A 247 5.02 -34.26 7.79
N ARG A 248 4.93 -33.05 8.34
CA ARG A 248 3.79 -32.14 8.20
C ARG A 248 4.22 -30.80 7.64
N SER A 249 3.29 -30.09 7.01
CA SER A 249 3.50 -28.71 6.57
C SER A 249 3.84 -27.79 7.75
N SER A 250 4.55 -26.71 7.49
CA SER A 250 4.75 -25.64 8.47
C SER A 250 3.50 -24.78 8.69
N GLY A 251 2.55 -24.80 7.75
CA GLY A 251 1.35 -23.98 7.77
C GLY A 251 1.59 -22.49 7.45
N PRO A 252 0.52 -21.74 7.09
CA PRO A 252 0.61 -20.31 6.75
C PRO A 252 1.19 -19.44 7.87
N VAL A 253 0.85 -19.71 9.14
CA VAL A 253 1.29 -18.88 10.28
C VAL A 253 2.83 -18.89 10.43
N SER A 254 3.50 -19.99 10.06
CA SER A 254 4.96 -20.07 10.08
C SER A 254 5.59 -19.16 9.01
N PHE A 255 5.10 -19.22 7.77
CA PHE A 255 5.58 -18.35 6.68
C PHE A 255 5.33 -16.87 6.98
N MET A 256 4.19 -16.55 7.62
CA MET A 256 3.86 -15.19 8.03
C MET A 256 4.92 -14.58 8.97
N LYS A 257 5.57 -15.36 9.85
CA LYS A 257 6.68 -14.86 10.68
C LYS A 257 7.87 -14.41 9.83
N GLY A 258 8.19 -15.17 8.78
CA GLY A 258 9.21 -14.79 7.81
C GLY A 258 8.82 -13.48 7.10
N TYR A 259 7.59 -13.41 6.60
CA TYR A 259 7.11 -12.21 5.90
C TYR A 259 7.07 -10.96 6.79
N ASP A 260 6.68 -11.12 8.05
CA ASP A 260 6.73 -10.06 9.07
C ASP A 260 8.16 -9.54 9.31
N THR A 261 9.13 -10.46 9.41
CA THR A 261 10.54 -10.10 9.58
C THR A 261 11.06 -9.29 8.40
N TYR A 262 10.75 -9.70 7.16
CA TYR A 262 11.14 -8.94 5.97
C TYR A 262 10.43 -7.59 5.87
N ALA A 263 9.16 -7.50 6.27
CA ALA A 263 8.44 -6.24 6.34
C ALA A 263 9.11 -5.25 7.33
N GLY A 264 9.59 -5.74 8.47
CA GLY A 264 10.35 -4.94 9.44
C GLY A 264 11.73 -4.49 8.94
N ALA A 265 12.39 -5.30 8.11
CA ALA A 265 13.71 -5.00 7.56
C ALA A 265 13.68 -3.94 6.43
N ILE A 266 12.56 -3.79 5.73
CA ILE A 266 12.45 -2.92 4.54
C ILE A 266 11.78 -1.59 4.89
N LYS A 267 12.53 -0.51 4.73
CA LYS A 267 12.03 0.86 4.87
C LYS A 267 11.23 1.29 3.64
N SER A 268 9.98 1.71 3.86
CA SER A 268 9.06 2.01 2.77
C SER A 268 9.40 3.32 2.06
N GLY A 269 9.48 3.29 0.73
CA GLY A 269 9.81 4.47 -0.10
C GLY A 269 11.20 5.06 0.15
N GLY A 270 12.11 4.31 0.80
CA GLY A 270 13.41 4.83 1.25
C GLY A 270 13.31 5.91 2.33
N LYS A 271 12.13 6.07 2.96
CA LYS A 271 11.88 6.99 4.07
C LYS A 271 11.80 6.23 5.40
N THR A 272 11.65 6.95 6.51
CA THR A 272 11.53 6.35 7.87
C THR A 272 10.20 5.64 8.15
N ARG A 273 9.38 5.35 7.13
CA ARG A 273 8.08 4.67 7.29
C ARG A 273 8.28 3.15 7.20
N ARG A 274 7.62 2.39 8.08
CA ARG A 274 7.58 0.92 8.02
C ARG A 274 6.73 0.44 6.85
N ALA A 275 7.02 -0.77 6.37
CA ALA A 275 6.15 -1.48 5.43
C ALA A 275 4.74 -1.65 6.02
N ALA A 276 3.72 -1.61 5.16
CA ALA A 276 2.33 -1.84 5.55
C ALA A 276 1.86 -3.16 4.94
N LYS A 277 1.43 -4.10 5.78
CA LYS A 277 1.16 -5.47 5.39
C LYS A 277 -0.10 -6.00 6.06
N MET A 278 -0.98 -6.61 5.27
CA MET A 278 -2.19 -7.28 5.75
C MET A 278 -2.09 -8.78 5.49
N GLU A 279 -2.34 -9.57 6.54
CA GLU A 279 -2.39 -11.02 6.49
C GLU A 279 -3.82 -11.49 6.79
N ILE A 280 -4.40 -12.29 5.90
CA ILE A 280 -5.77 -12.79 6.03
C ILE A 280 -5.78 -14.31 6.09
N LEU A 281 -6.61 -14.88 6.97
CA LEU A 281 -6.91 -16.30 6.98
C LEU A 281 -8.43 -16.52 7.11
N ASN A 282 -8.98 -17.47 6.37
CA ASN A 282 -10.40 -17.80 6.42
C ASN A 282 -10.73 -18.51 7.73
N VAL A 283 -11.94 -18.26 8.23
CA VAL A 283 -12.40 -18.81 9.51
C VAL A 283 -12.53 -20.34 9.54
N ASP A 284 -12.61 -20.99 8.37
CA ASP A 284 -12.63 -22.45 8.23
C ASP A 284 -11.26 -23.07 7.99
N HIS A 285 -10.18 -22.28 7.97
CA HIS A 285 -8.83 -22.83 7.84
C HIS A 285 -8.39 -23.59 9.11
N PRO A 286 -7.73 -24.76 9.02
CA PRO A 286 -7.38 -25.56 10.21
C PRO A 286 -6.43 -24.87 11.20
N ASP A 287 -5.63 -23.92 10.73
CA ASP A 287 -4.74 -23.10 11.57
C ASP A 287 -5.39 -21.79 12.07
N VAL A 288 -6.71 -21.62 11.95
CA VAL A 288 -7.39 -20.37 12.34
C VAL A 288 -7.18 -20.00 13.80
N ILE A 289 -7.19 -20.96 14.72
CA ILE A 289 -6.97 -20.69 16.15
C ILE A 289 -5.54 -20.20 16.40
N ASP A 290 -4.54 -20.85 15.80
CA ASP A 290 -3.15 -20.42 15.91
C ASP A 290 -2.95 -19.03 15.32
N PHE A 291 -3.59 -18.74 14.17
CA PHE A 291 -3.59 -17.41 13.57
C PHE A 291 -4.18 -16.35 14.53
N ILE A 292 -5.38 -16.59 15.07
CA ILE A 292 -6.06 -15.65 16.00
C ILE A 292 -5.20 -15.37 17.24
N GLU A 293 -4.57 -16.40 17.79
CA GLU A 293 -3.83 -16.27 19.04
C GLU A 293 -2.37 -15.84 18.84
N SER A 294 -1.85 -15.86 17.62
CA SER A 294 -0.43 -15.67 17.34
C SER A 294 0.11 -14.32 17.83
N LYS A 295 -0.52 -13.21 17.43
CA LYS A 295 -0.05 -11.87 17.77
C LYS A 295 -0.21 -11.54 19.25
N GLN A 296 -1.31 -11.94 19.89
CA GLN A 296 -1.47 -11.76 21.35
C GLN A 296 -0.45 -12.58 22.16
N LYS A 297 0.00 -13.73 21.66
CA LYS A 297 1.08 -14.51 22.31
C LYS A 297 2.42 -13.78 22.19
N GLU A 298 2.70 -13.15 21.06
CA GLU A 298 3.90 -12.31 20.91
C GLU A 298 3.82 -11.03 21.75
N GLU A 299 2.64 -10.44 21.91
CA GLU A 299 2.42 -9.26 22.77
C GLU A 299 2.79 -9.56 24.22
N LYS A 300 2.35 -10.70 24.75
CA LYS A 300 2.72 -11.16 26.11
C LYS A 300 4.24 -11.32 26.28
N LYS A 301 4.96 -11.71 25.23
CA LYS A 301 6.43 -11.77 25.27
C LYS A 301 7.04 -10.38 25.30
N ALA A 302 6.52 -9.43 24.51
CA ALA A 302 6.99 -8.05 24.54
C ALA A 302 6.80 -7.43 25.93
N TRP A 303 5.66 -7.66 26.59
CA TRP A 303 5.44 -7.19 27.96
C TRP A 303 6.41 -7.80 28.96
N ALA A 304 6.66 -9.11 28.87
CA ALA A 304 7.66 -9.76 29.71
C ALA A 304 9.07 -9.15 29.52
N LEU A 305 9.45 -8.80 28.28
CA LEU A 305 10.70 -8.09 28.03
C LEU A 305 10.68 -6.67 28.63
N ILE A 306 9.58 -5.93 28.48
CA ILE A 306 9.45 -4.58 29.07
C ILE A 306 9.57 -4.62 30.59
N GLU A 307 8.95 -5.61 31.24
CA GLU A 307 9.08 -5.84 32.69
C GLU A 307 10.52 -6.12 33.12
N GLN A 308 11.35 -6.71 32.24
CA GLN A 308 12.78 -6.91 32.48
C GLN A 308 13.65 -5.69 32.12
N GLY A 309 13.04 -4.56 31.73
CA GLY A 309 13.71 -3.29 31.47
C GLY A 309 14.06 -3.03 30.01
N TYR A 310 13.62 -3.86 29.07
CA TYR A 310 13.77 -3.57 27.63
C TYR A 310 12.83 -2.43 27.22
N SER A 311 13.29 -1.59 26.29
CA SER A 311 12.49 -0.43 25.84
C SER A 311 11.19 -0.87 25.15
N GLY A 312 10.05 -0.39 25.66
CA GLY A 312 8.70 -0.66 25.14
C GLY A 312 8.19 0.36 24.12
N GLY A 313 9.03 1.28 23.65
CA GLY A 313 8.63 2.21 22.59
C GLY A 313 8.25 1.48 21.30
N MET A 314 7.56 2.16 20.39
CA MET A 314 7.13 1.55 19.11
C MET A 314 8.30 0.97 18.27
N ASN A 315 9.51 1.53 18.45
CA ASN A 315 10.77 1.04 17.87
C ASN A 315 11.75 0.55 18.96
N GLY A 316 11.24 0.25 20.16
CA GLY A 316 12.00 -0.25 21.28
C GLY A 316 12.39 -1.71 21.08
N GLU A 317 13.42 -2.14 21.79
CA GLU A 317 14.02 -3.47 21.66
C GLU A 317 13.01 -4.60 21.88
N ALA A 318 12.08 -4.44 22.83
CA ALA A 318 11.06 -5.45 23.11
C ALA A 318 10.21 -5.75 21.87
N TYR A 319 9.57 -4.73 21.29
CA TYR A 319 8.74 -4.88 20.10
C TYR A 319 9.53 -5.21 18.83
N ALA A 320 10.79 -4.77 18.72
CA ALA A 320 11.64 -5.13 17.59
C ALA A 320 12.06 -6.61 17.57
N SER A 321 11.94 -7.32 18.69
CA SER A 321 12.42 -8.70 18.87
C SER A 321 11.34 -9.79 18.77
N VAL A 322 10.06 -9.41 18.75
CA VAL A 322 8.92 -10.35 18.69
C VAL A 322 8.26 -10.34 17.31
N ALA A 323 7.53 -11.40 16.98
CA ALA A 323 6.90 -11.54 15.66
C ALA A 323 5.56 -10.78 15.55
N PHE A 324 5.11 -10.62 14.31
CA PHE A 324 3.82 -10.06 13.90
C PHE A 324 3.62 -8.57 14.22
N GLN A 325 4.71 -7.82 14.42
CA GLN A 325 4.68 -6.39 14.73
C GLN A 325 4.69 -5.49 13.48
N ASN A 326 4.92 -6.08 12.31
CA ASN A 326 4.99 -5.40 11.01
C ASN A 326 3.85 -5.83 10.07
N CYS A 327 2.81 -6.49 10.60
CA CYS A 327 1.59 -6.79 9.88
C CYS A 327 0.33 -6.52 10.72
N ASN A 328 -0.76 -6.25 10.01
CA ASN A 328 -2.12 -6.38 10.51
C ASN A 328 -2.64 -7.77 10.13
N MET A 329 -3.44 -8.36 11.01
CA MET A 329 -4.00 -9.69 10.85
C MET A 329 -5.52 -9.60 10.84
N SER A 330 -6.19 -10.30 9.94
CA SER A 330 -7.65 -10.34 9.91
C SER A 330 -8.18 -11.72 9.56
N VAL A 331 -9.23 -12.14 10.26
CA VAL A 331 -9.96 -13.36 9.92
C VAL A 331 -11.04 -13.02 8.90
N ARG A 332 -11.08 -13.74 7.78
CA ARG A 332 -12.19 -13.65 6.83
C ARG A 332 -13.35 -14.50 7.33
N ALA A 333 -14.42 -13.86 7.77
CA ALA A 333 -15.61 -14.51 8.26
C ALA A 333 -16.65 -14.64 7.14
N SER A 334 -17.38 -15.75 7.11
CA SER A 334 -18.50 -15.93 6.18
C SER A 334 -19.83 -15.68 6.90
N ASP A 335 -20.88 -15.37 6.14
CA ASP A 335 -22.23 -15.26 6.68
C ASP A 335 -22.65 -16.56 7.40
N ALA A 336 -22.29 -17.72 6.84
CA ALA A 336 -22.56 -19.01 7.47
C ALA A 336 -21.89 -19.16 8.85
N PHE A 337 -20.66 -18.67 9.01
CA PHE A 337 -19.99 -18.64 10.32
C PHE A 337 -20.74 -17.72 11.29
N MET A 338 -21.13 -16.53 10.83
CA MET A 338 -21.85 -15.58 11.67
C MET A 338 -23.23 -16.09 12.10
N GLU A 339 -23.93 -16.82 11.23
CA GLU A 339 -25.18 -17.50 11.58
C GLU A 339 -24.95 -18.65 12.58
N ALA A 340 -23.86 -19.42 12.44
CA ALA A 340 -23.49 -20.42 13.42
C ALA A 340 -23.21 -19.80 14.80
N VAL A 341 -22.54 -18.64 14.84
CA VAL A 341 -22.33 -17.87 16.09
C VAL A 341 -23.67 -17.48 16.71
N LYS A 342 -24.59 -16.86 15.95
CA LYS A 342 -25.88 -16.39 16.46
C LYS A 342 -26.69 -17.54 17.07
N ASN A 343 -26.69 -18.68 16.40
CA ASN A 343 -27.49 -19.85 16.76
C ASN A 343 -26.81 -20.81 17.76
N ASP A 344 -25.68 -20.42 18.36
CA ASP A 344 -24.90 -21.29 19.28
C ASP A 344 -24.44 -22.62 18.64
N GLY A 345 -24.28 -22.59 17.32
CA GLY A 345 -23.91 -23.73 16.49
C GLY A 345 -22.43 -24.07 16.53
N GLU A 346 -22.12 -25.18 15.85
CA GLU A 346 -20.76 -25.63 15.63
C GLU A 346 -20.17 -25.04 14.35
N TRP A 347 -18.84 -24.96 14.29
CA TRP A 347 -18.09 -24.59 13.12
C TRP A 347 -16.99 -25.61 12.86
N GLN A 348 -16.88 -26.05 11.61
CA GLN A 348 -15.90 -27.04 11.19
C GLN A 348 -14.80 -26.37 10.39
N THR A 349 -13.55 -26.60 10.79
CA THR A 349 -12.40 -26.30 9.95
C THR A 349 -12.21 -27.41 8.92
N LYS A 350 -11.66 -27.08 7.76
CA LYS A 350 -11.54 -28.00 6.63
C LYS A 350 -10.10 -28.05 6.14
N TYR A 351 -9.57 -29.25 5.94
CA TYR A 351 -8.26 -29.41 5.31
C TYR A 351 -8.26 -28.73 3.93
N VAL A 352 -7.21 -27.97 3.64
CA VAL A 352 -7.10 -27.21 2.40
C VAL A 352 -7.01 -28.18 1.21
N LYS A 353 -6.27 -29.28 1.37
CA LYS A 353 -6.26 -30.40 0.44
C LYS A 353 -7.37 -31.39 0.83
N GLY A 354 -8.26 -31.66 -0.12
CA GLY A 354 -9.31 -32.66 0.01
C GLY A 354 -10.58 -32.19 0.72
N GLY A 355 -10.57 -31.07 1.44
CA GLY A 355 -11.79 -30.43 1.98
C GLY A 355 -12.45 -31.16 3.16
N GLY A 356 -11.88 -32.27 3.62
CA GLY A 356 -12.40 -33.02 4.76
C GLY A 356 -12.34 -32.22 6.06
N VAL A 357 -13.23 -32.53 6.99
CA VAL A 357 -13.25 -31.89 8.32
C VAL A 357 -11.94 -32.17 9.06
N CYS A 358 -11.31 -31.12 9.57
CA CYS A 358 -10.12 -31.23 10.43
C CYS A 358 -10.53 -31.26 11.89
N GLU A 359 -11.22 -30.20 12.35
CA GLU A 359 -11.68 -30.04 13.73
C GLU A 359 -13.03 -29.32 13.77
N THR A 360 -13.80 -29.59 14.82
CA THR A 360 -15.10 -28.96 15.10
C THR A 360 -15.01 -28.14 16.39
N PHE A 361 -15.50 -26.91 16.36
CA PHE A 361 -15.52 -25.97 17.48
C PHE A 361 -16.92 -25.43 17.69
N LYS A 362 -17.20 -24.84 18.86
CA LYS A 362 -18.31 -23.90 18.98
C LYS A 362 -17.96 -22.61 18.24
N ALA A 363 -18.84 -22.15 17.36
CA ALA A 363 -18.59 -20.96 16.54
C ALA A 363 -18.35 -19.72 17.43
N LYS A 364 -19.12 -19.59 18.53
CA LYS A 364 -18.95 -18.51 19.51
C LYS A 364 -17.58 -18.50 20.18
N ASP A 365 -16.95 -19.65 20.39
CA ASP A 365 -15.64 -19.70 21.05
C ASP A 365 -14.54 -19.18 20.12
N ILE A 366 -14.63 -19.47 18.82
CA ILE A 366 -13.73 -18.87 17.82
C ILE A 366 -13.92 -17.34 17.81
N LEU A 367 -15.17 -16.85 17.74
CA LEU A 367 -15.44 -15.40 17.75
C LEU A 367 -14.95 -14.73 19.04
N ARG A 368 -15.14 -15.36 20.20
CA ARG A 368 -14.63 -14.86 21.48
C ARG A 368 -13.12 -14.73 21.48
N LYS A 369 -12.38 -15.71 20.92
CA LYS A 369 -10.92 -15.63 20.78
C LYS A 369 -10.50 -14.47 19.89
N MET A 370 -11.22 -14.18 18.79
CA MET A 370 -10.95 -13.01 17.95
C MET A 370 -11.15 -11.71 18.74
N ALA A 371 -12.26 -11.60 19.47
CA ALA A 371 -12.57 -10.43 20.28
C ALA A 371 -11.55 -10.21 21.42
N GLU A 372 -11.12 -11.28 22.08
CA GLU A 372 -10.09 -11.24 23.12
C GLU A 372 -8.75 -10.75 22.56
N GLY A 373 -8.28 -11.30 21.43
CA GLY A 373 -7.06 -10.83 20.76
C GLY A 373 -7.16 -9.34 20.40
N THR A 374 -8.28 -8.94 19.79
CA THR A 374 -8.53 -7.54 19.41
C THR A 374 -8.50 -6.61 20.62
N HIS A 375 -9.07 -7.04 21.75
CA HIS A 375 -9.04 -6.27 22.99
C HIS A 375 -7.61 -6.13 23.55
N ILE A 376 -6.82 -7.20 23.46
CA ILE A 376 -5.46 -7.26 24.01
C ILE A 376 -4.46 -6.43 23.19
N CYS A 377 -4.46 -6.56 21.86
CA CYS A 377 -3.43 -5.97 21.00
C CYS A 377 -3.95 -5.35 19.70
N GLY A 378 -5.26 -5.23 19.52
CA GLY A 378 -5.89 -4.69 18.31
C GLY A 378 -6.01 -5.67 17.14
N ASP A 379 -5.57 -6.92 17.29
CA ASP A 379 -5.60 -7.97 16.27
C ASP A 379 -6.10 -9.32 16.82
N PRO A 380 -6.78 -10.15 16.01
CA PRO A 380 -7.06 -9.94 14.60
C PRO A 380 -8.32 -9.11 14.36
N GLY A 381 -8.30 -8.28 13.31
CA GLY A 381 -9.52 -7.73 12.73
C GLY A 381 -10.43 -8.81 12.12
N MET A 382 -11.59 -8.39 11.63
CA MET A 382 -12.51 -9.24 10.87
C MET A 382 -12.80 -8.60 9.52
N HIS A 383 -12.85 -9.43 8.47
CA HIS A 383 -13.22 -9.04 7.11
C HIS A 383 -14.37 -9.90 6.59
#